data_AF-A0A330M0C5-F1
#
_entry.id   AF-A0A330M0C5-F1
#
_cell.length_a   1.000
_cell.length_b   1.000
_cell.length_c   1.000
_cell.angle_alpha   90.00
_cell.angle_beta   90.00
_cell.angle_gamma   90.00
#
_symmetry.space_group_name_H-M   'P 1'
#
loop_
_entity.id
_entity.type
_entity.pdbx_description
1 polymer ?
#
loop_
_entity_poly.entity_id
_entity_poly.type
_entity_poly.pdbx_seq_one_letter_code
_entity_poly.pdbx_strand_id
1 'polypeptide(L)'
;MKNSFTPLAVKVKPSGRKKLISKSKRMQPTEKDELMLSVCQSMLLGEITTGGALKKLRIQMLSINQDQYARMVGVTRKIISEIEGDKSKASASVLNQVLRGVGLSVMVMPRDKYLQEQLIQTEKQVLDNLIAIKS
;
A
#
# COMPACT_ATOMS: atom_id res chain seq x y z
N MET A 1 -62.78 -21.80 1.11
CA MET A 1 -61.52 -22.48 0.73
C MET A 1 -60.40 -21.89 1.58
N LYS A 2 -59.82 -22.67 2.50
CA LYS A 2 -58.79 -22.21 3.44
C LYS A 2 -57.42 -22.44 2.80
N ASN A 3 -56.74 -21.39 2.37
CA ASN A 3 -55.36 -21.48 1.88
C ASN A 3 -54.42 -21.56 3.09
N SER A 4 -54.02 -22.79 3.44
CA SER A 4 -52.96 -23.06 4.41
C SER A 4 -51.60 -22.91 3.73
N PHE A 5 -51.01 -21.71 3.80
CA PHE A 5 -49.58 -21.55 3.55
C PHE A 5 -48.83 -21.93 4.81
N THR A 6 -48.23 -23.12 4.83
CA THR A 6 -47.19 -23.47 5.80
C THR A 6 -45.85 -22.92 5.29
N PRO A 7 -45.13 -22.08 6.04
CA PRO A 7 -43.78 -21.72 5.66
C PRO A 7 -42.84 -22.91 5.95
N LEU A 8 -42.17 -23.41 4.91
CA LEU A 8 -41.03 -24.30 5.07
C LEU A 8 -39.93 -23.53 5.83
N ALA A 9 -39.68 -23.91 7.08
CA ALA A 9 -38.60 -23.38 7.88
C ALA A 9 -37.25 -23.80 7.27
N VAL A 10 -36.69 -22.93 6.42
CA VAL A 10 -35.32 -23.10 5.92
C VAL A 10 -34.37 -22.82 7.08
N LYS A 11 -33.81 -23.88 7.67
CA LYS A 11 -32.72 -23.81 8.64
C LYS A 11 -31.44 -23.36 7.91
N VAL A 12 -31.28 -22.06 7.69
CA VAL A 12 -29.99 -21.50 7.26
C VAL A 12 -29.03 -21.62 8.44
N LYS A 13 -28.07 -22.56 8.36
CA LYS A 13 -26.96 -22.59 9.33
C LYS A 13 -26.24 -21.23 9.26
N PRO A 14 -25.96 -20.56 10.39
CA PRO A 14 -25.10 -19.39 10.34
C PRO A 14 -23.75 -19.86 9.81
N SER A 15 -23.39 -19.41 8.61
CA SER A 15 -22.04 -19.57 8.07
C SER A 15 -21.10 -18.83 9.01
N GLY A 16 -20.58 -19.55 9.98
CA GLY A 16 -19.55 -19.08 10.89
C GLY A 16 -18.29 -18.82 10.08
N ARG A 17 -18.19 -17.64 9.47
CA ARG A 17 -16.87 -17.05 9.27
C ARG A 17 -16.34 -16.78 10.66
N LYS A 18 -15.56 -17.74 11.19
CA LYS A 18 -14.70 -17.53 12.34
C LYS A 18 -14.05 -16.17 12.14
N LYS A 19 -14.32 -15.26 13.08
CA LYS A 19 -13.76 -13.92 13.08
C LYS A 19 -12.25 -14.09 13.27
N LEU A 20 -11.51 -14.24 12.17
CA LEU A 20 -10.07 -14.04 12.13
C LEU A 20 -9.84 -12.54 12.29
N ILE A 21 -10.19 -11.98 13.45
CA ILE A 21 -9.37 -10.91 13.99
C ILE A 21 -8.12 -11.65 14.47
N SER A 22 -7.21 -11.91 13.54
CA SER A 22 -5.83 -11.96 13.97
C SER A 22 -5.60 -10.64 14.68
N LYS A 23 -5.16 -10.71 15.95
CA LYS A 23 -4.53 -9.56 16.60
C LYS A 23 -3.36 -9.17 15.68
N SER A 24 -3.60 -8.30 14.70
CA SER A 24 -2.55 -7.69 13.91
C SER A 24 -1.67 -6.97 14.92
N LYS A 25 -0.48 -7.52 15.17
CA LYS A 25 0.55 -6.86 15.96
C LYS A 25 0.72 -5.49 15.31
N ARG A 26 0.38 -4.42 16.03
CA ARG A 26 0.67 -3.07 15.54
C ARG A 26 2.18 -3.00 15.34
N MET A 27 2.58 -2.78 14.10
CA MET A 27 3.98 -2.63 13.71
C MET A 27 4.58 -1.47 14.51
N GLN A 28 5.74 -1.71 15.14
CA GLN A 28 6.45 -0.65 15.86
C GLN A 28 6.93 0.43 14.89
N PRO A 29 7.14 1.68 15.33
CA PRO A 29 7.61 2.75 14.44
C PRO A 29 8.86 2.36 13.63
N THR A 30 9.85 1.74 14.26
CA THR A 30 11.08 1.27 13.60
C THR A 30 10.81 0.21 12.53
N GLU A 31 9.93 -0.77 12.83
CA GLU A 31 9.52 -1.80 11.87
C GLU A 31 8.81 -1.19 10.63
N LYS A 32 8.09 -0.07 10.81
CA LYS A 32 7.43 0.65 9.70
C LYS A 32 8.43 1.35 8.81
N ASP A 33 9.42 2.01 9.41
CA ASP A 33 10.46 2.74 8.69
C ASP A 33 11.33 1.75 7.88
N GLU A 34 11.70 0.61 8.48
CA GLU A 34 12.40 -0.49 7.80
C GLU A 34 11.60 -1.04 6.61
N LEU A 35 10.29 -1.29 6.80
CA LEU A 35 9.42 -1.73 5.72
C LEU A 35 9.36 -0.68 4.61
N MET A 36 9.16 0.59 4.94
CA MET A 36 9.06 1.67 3.96
C MET A 36 10.36 1.83 3.17
N LEU A 37 11.51 1.78 3.85
CA LEU A 37 12.82 1.84 3.22
C LEU A 37 13.02 0.66 2.24
N SER A 38 12.71 -0.57 2.67
CA SER A 38 12.83 -1.76 1.80
C SER A 38 11.93 -1.67 0.57
N VAL A 39 10.71 -1.13 0.71
CA VAL A 39 9.78 -0.91 -0.41
C VAL A 39 10.35 0.13 -1.37
N CYS A 40 10.89 1.25 -0.86
CA CYS A 40 11.49 2.28 -1.70
C CYS A 40 12.71 1.77 -2.46
N GLN A 41 13.58 0.98 -1.81
CA GLN A 41 14.72 0.34 -2.45
C GLN A 41 14.29 -0.59 -3.60
N SER A 42 13.32 -1.47 -3.36
CA SER A 42 12.76 -2.33 -4.43
C SER A 42 12.11 -1.53 -5.56
N MET A 43 11.51 -0.37 -5.28
CA MET A 43 10.99 0.51 -6.34
C MET A 43 12.12 1.13 -7.17
N LEU A 44 13.19 1.61 -6.53
CA LEU A 44 14.35 2.20 -7.21
C LEU A 44 15.11 1.17 -8.05
N LEU A 45 15.18 -0.07 -7.60
CA LEU A 45 15.76 -1.18 -8.35
C LEU A 45 14.83 -1.73 -9.46
N GLY A 46 13.59 -1.24 -9.54
CA GLY A 46 12.60 -1.68 -10.52
C GLY A 46 12.02 -3.08 -10.25
N GLU A 47 12.17 -3.60 -9.04
CA GLU A 47 11.69 -4.93 -8.64
C GLU A 47 10.17 -4.94 -8.38
N ILE A 48 9.62 -3.81 -7.94
CA ILE A 48 8.19 -3.64 -7.70
C ILE A 48 7.66 -2.39 -8.39
N THR A 49 6.41 -2.49 -8.86
CA THR A 49 5.68 -1.35 -9.43
C THR A 49 5.19 -0.42 -8.33
N THR A 50 4.76 0.79 -8.72
CA THR A 50 4.10 1.72 -7.80
C THR A 50 2.82 1.11 -7.21
N GLY A 51 2.02 0.39 -8.01
CA GLY A 51 0.84 -0.32 -7.51
C GLY A 51 1.19 -1.42 -6.51
N GLY A 52 2.26 -2.18 -6.78
CA GLY A 52 2.79 -3.19 -5.88
C GLY A 52 3.26 -2.61 -4.55
N ALA A 53 3.99 -1.49 -4.58
CA ALA A 53 4.42 -0.77 -3.39
C ALA A 53 3.24 -0.28 -2.54
N LEU A 54 2.25 0.37 -3.16
CA LEU A 54 1.03 0.83 -2.48
C LEU A 54 0.32 -0.34 -1.79
N LYS A 55 0.12 -1.45 -2.51
CA LYS A 55 -0.54 -2.65 -1.98
C LYS A 55 0.23 -3.25 -0.80
N LYS A 56 1.56 -3.35 -0.92
CA LYS A 56 2.43 -3.90 0.12
C LYS A 56 2.36 -3.06 1.40
N LEU A 57 2.52 -1.74 1.29
CA LEU A 57 2.41 -0.83 2.43
C LEU A 57 1.01 -0.81 3.03
N ARG A 58 -0.05 -0.73 2.21
CA ARG A 58 -1.43 -0.76 2.73
C ARG A 58 -1.71 -2.02 3.56
N ILE A 59 -1.28 -3.19 3.08
CA ILE A 59 -1.53 -4.45 3.79
C ILE A 59 -0.62 -4.59 5.01
N GLN A 60 0.69 -4.40 4.85
CA GLN A 60 1.66 -4.73 5.90
C GLN A 60 1.78 -3.62 6.95
N MET A 61 1.75 -2.35 6.55
CA MET A 61 1.88 -1.20 7.45
C MET A 61 0.54 -0.83 8.10
N LEU A 62 -0.54 -0.80 7.31
CA LEU A 62 -1.84 -0.32 7.77
C LEU A 62 -2.82 -1.45 8.13
N SER A 63 -2.62 -2.67 7.65
CA SER A 63 -3.53 -3.81 7.88
C SER A 63 -4.99 -3.53 7.49
N ILE A 64 -5.22 -2.72 6.45
CA ILE A 64 -6.57 -2.36 5.99
C ILE A 64 -6.82 -2.81 4.55
N ASN A 65 -8.08 -3.08 4.22
CA ASN A 65 -8.50 -3.44 2.86
C ASN A 65 -8.61 -2.20 1.95
N GLN A 66 -8.85 -2.43 0.65
CA GLN A 66 -8.93 -1.35 -0.34
C GLN A 66 -10.07 -0.37 -0.05
N ASP A 67 -11.23 -0.83 0.45
CA ASP A 67 -12.37 0.02 0.77
C ASP A 67 -12.06 0.97 1.93
N GLN A 68 -11.42 0.46 2.97
CA GLN A 68 -10.97 1.24 4.11
C GLN A 68 -9.92 2.28 3.70
N TYR A 69 -8.95 1.87 2.88
CA TYR A 69 -7.91 2.76 2.39
C TYR A 69 -8.45 3.85 1.47
N ALA A 70 -9.36 3.48 0.56
CA ALA A 70 -10.03 4.43 -0.35
C ALA A 70 -10.75 5.54 0.42
N ARG A 71 -11.50 5.17 1.49
CA ARG A 71 -12.11 6.16 2.38
C ARG A 71 -11.09 7.02 3.11
N MET A 72 -9.99 6.42 3.58
CA MET A 72 -8.93 7.12 4.31
C MET A 72 -8.27 8.21 3.46
N VAL A 73 -8.00 7.93 2.18
CA VAL A 73 -7.34 8.89 1.28
C VAL A 73 -8.31 9.69 0.43
N GLY A 74 -9.63 9.49 0.57
CA GLY A 74 -10.65 10.28 -0.13
C GLY A 74 -10.82 9.98 -1.62
N VAL A 75 -10.75 8.70 -2.02
CA VAL A 75 -10.97 8.25 -3.40
C VAL A 75 -11.95 7.06 -3.45
N THR A 76 -12.35 6.64 -4.65
CA THR A 76 -13.17 5.43 -4.80
C THR A 76 -12.34 4.16 -4.67
N ARG A 77 -12.94 3.06 -4.22
CA ARG A 77 -12.28 1.74 -4.21
C ARG A 77 -11.77 1.33 -5.59
N LYS A 78 -12.51 1.69 -6.65
CA LYS A 78 -12.11 1.43 -8.04
C LYS A 78 -10.74 2.05 -8.36
N ILE A 79 -10.51 3.30 -7.97
CA ILE A 79 -9.21 3.97 -8.13
C ILE A 79 -8.10 3.19 -7.44
N ILE A 80 -8.30 2.77 -6.19
CA ILE A 80 -7.30 1.95 -5.47
C ILE A 80 -7.03 0.63 -6.20
N SER A 81 -8.08 -0.07 -6.66
CA SER A 81 -7.93 -1.32 -7.39
C SER A 81 -7.20 -1.16 -8.72
N GLU A 82 -7.41 -0.05 -9.42
CA GLU A 82 -6.73 0.25 -10.69
C GLU A 82 -5.26 0.62 -10.45
N ILE A 83 -4.96 1.40 -9.41
CA ILE A 83 -3.58 1.76 -9.05
C ILE A 83 -2.81 0.51 -8.61
N GLU A 84 -3.35 -0.27 -7.67
CA GLU A 84 -2.70 -1.49 -7.19
C GLU A 84 -2.60 -2.61 -8.24
N GLY A 85 -3.40 -2.52 -9.30
CA GLY A 85 -3.36 -3.42 -10.44
C GLY A 85 -2.52 -2.91 -11.61
N ASP A 86 -1.81 -1.79 -11.46
CA ASP A 86 -1.00 -1.12 -12.49
C ASP A 86 -1.78 -0.83 -13.79
N LYS A 87 -3.09 -0.58 -13.66
CA LYS A 87 -4.04 -0.28 -14.76
C LYS A 87 -4.52 1.16 -14.76
N SER A 88 -4.10 1.95 -13.77
CA SER A 88 -4.62 3.28 -13.54
C SER A 88 -4.12 4.29 -14.58
N LYS A 89 -5.04 5.11 -15.08
CA LYS A 89 -4.74 6.37 -15.79
C LYS A 89 -4.90 7.59 -14.86
N ALA A 90 -4.75 7.40 -13.54
CA ALA A 90 -4.86 8.47 -12.57
C ALA A 90 -3.89 9.62 -12.90
N SER A 91 -4.34 10.86 -12.69
CA SER A 91 -3.46 12.01 -12.78
C SER A 91 -2.37 11.93 -11.70
N ALA A 92 -1.24 12.61 -11.91
CA ALA A 92 -0.18 12.71 -10.91
C ALA A 92 -0.70 13.22 -9.55
N SER A 93 -1.70 14.12 -9.56
CA SER A 93 -2.35 14.61 -8.34
C SER A 93 -3.08 13.51 -7.58
N VAL A 94 -3.87 12.68 -8.27
CA VAL A 94 -4.60 11.58 -7.65
C VAL A 94 -3.61 10.51 -7.15
N LEU A 95 -2.59 10.20 -7.93
CA LEU A 95 -1.54 9.26 -7.51
C LEU A 95 -0.81 9.77 -6.25
N ASN A 96 -0.46 11.06 -6.20
CA ASN A 96 0.19 11.66 -5.04
C ASN A 96 -0.73 11.65 -3.80
N GLN A 97 -2.02 11.98 -3.95
CA GLN A 97 -3.01 11.86 -2.87
C GLN A 97 -3.07 10.44 -2.30
N VAL A 98 -3.12 9.43 -3.18
CA VAL A 98 -3.18 8.03 -2.79
C VAL A 98 -1.88 7.58 -2.12
N LEU A 99 -0.71 7.95 -2.65
CA LEU A 99 0.60 7.57 -2.09
C LEU A 99 0.89 8.22 -0.72
N ARG A 100 0.42 9.45 -0.50
CA ARG A 100 0.57 10.14 0.79
C ARG A 100 -0.05 9.35 1.95
N GLY A 101 -1.10 8.57 1.71
CA GLY A 101 -1.73 7.72 2.72
C GLY A 101 -0.84 6.60 3.28
N VAL A 102 0.25 6.24 2.59
CA VAL A 102 1.26 5.26 3.04
C VAL A 102 2.63 5.91 3.29
N GLY A 103 2.71 7.23 3.38
CA GLY A 103 3.97 7.95 3.60
C GLY A 103 4.83 8.15 2.35
N LEU A 104 4.30 7.87 1.15
CA LEU A 104 5.01 8.08 -0.11
C LEU A 104 4.57 9.37 -0.82
N SER A 105 5.40 9.87 -1.73
CA SER A 105 5.05 10.98 -2.62
C SER A 105 5.53 10.71 -4.04
N VAL A 106 4.87 11.33 -5.02
CA VAL A 106 5.33 11.26 -6.42
C VAL A 106 6.52 12.20 -6.60
N MET A 107 7.59 11.71 -7.23
CA MET A 107 8.74 12.51 -7.66
C MET A 107 9.02 12.34 -9.15
N VAL A 108 9.74 13.28 -9.73
CA VAL A 108 10.29 13.17 -11.08
C VAL A 108 11.66 12.50 -11.00
N MET A 109 11.91 11.51 -11.84
CA MET A 109 13.21 10.83 -11.97
C MET A 109 13.66 10.86 -13.43
N PRO A 110 14.98 10.87 -13.71
CA PRO A 110 15.50 10.61 -15.05
C PRO A 110 14.96 9.28 -15.57
N ARG A 111 14.69 9.17 -16.88
CA ARG A 111 14.37 7.87 -17.49
C ARG A 111 15.60 7.01 -17.74
N ASP A 112 16.74 7.66 -17.89
CA ASP A 112 18.01 7.00 -18.12
C ASP A 112 18.47 6.30 -16.84
N LYS A 113 18.74 4.99 -16.94
CA LYS A 113 19.10 4.16 -15.78
C LYS A 113 20.45 4.54 -15.19
N TYR A 114 21.41 4.93 -16.04
CA TYR A 114 22.72 5.37 -15.58
C TYR A 114 22.58 6.64 -14.74
N LEU A 115 21.77 7.62 -15.16
CA LEU A 115 21.48 8.81 -14.35
C LEU A 115 20.73 8.49 -13.05
N GLN A 116 19.83 7.51 -13.04
CA GLN A 116 19.19 7.04 -11.81
C GLN A 116 20.21 6.44 -10.84
N GLU A 117 21.11 5.58 -11.32
CA GLU A 117 22.17 4.96 -10.51
C GLU A 117 23.12 5.99 -9.90
N GLN A 118 23.52 7.01 -10.67
CA GLN A 118 24.38 8.10 -10.19
C GLN A 118 23.70 8.91 -9.07
N LEU A 119 22.40 9.19 -9.19
CA LEU A 119 21.63 9.87 -8.14
C LEU A 119 21.61 9.06 -6.83
N ILE A 120 21.36 7.75 -6.94
CA ILE A 120 21.30 6.85 -5.77
C ILE A 120 22.68 6.73 -5.09
N GLN A 121 23.77 6.62 -5.88
CA GLN A 121 25.13 6.53 -5.33
C GLN A 121 25.58 7.81 -4.62
N THR A 122 25.17 8.98 -5.13
CA THR A 122 25.50 10.28 -4.52
C THR A 122 24.92 10.39 -3.11
N GLU A 123 23.69 9.93 -2.89
CA GLU A 123 23.05 9.96 -1.57
C GLU A 123 23.79 9.07 -0.55
N LYS A 124 24.19 7.87 -0.96
CA LYS A 124 24.97 6.95 -0.12
C LYS A 124 26.28 7.60 0.35
N GLN A 125 27.03 8.21 -0.57
CA GLN A 125 28.30 8.86 -0.23
C GLN A 125 28.11 10.03 0.74
N VAL A 126 27.04 10.82 0.59
CA VAL A 126 26.73 11.92 1.53
C VAL A 126 26.42 11.39 2.92
N LEU A 127 25.65 10.30 3.03
CA LEU A 127 25.34 9.67 4.31
C LEU A 127 26.61 9.10 4.99
N ASP A 128 27.46 8.42 4.22
CA ASP A 128 28.73 7.87 4.71
C ASP A 128 29.64 9.00 5.23
N ASN A 129 29.71 10.12 4.51
CA ASN A 129 30.48 11.30 4.92
C ASN A 129 29.92 11.96 6.20
N LEU A 130 28.60 12.05 6.35
CA LEU A 130 27.97 12.62 7.54
C LEU A 130 28.17 11.78 8.79
N ILE A 131 28.25 10.45 8.64
CA ILE A 131 28.57 9.53 9.74
C ILE A 131 30.04 9.67 10.13
N ALA A 132 30.94 9.77 9.14
CA ALA A 132 32.36 9.94 9.36
C ALA A 132 32.72 11.25 10.08
N ILE A 133 31.96 12.34 9.86
CA ILE A 133 32.18 13.64 10.54
C ILE A 133 31.69 13.64 12.00
N LYS A 134 30.72 12.77 12.34
CA LYS A 134 30.13 12.68 13.68
C LYS A 134 30.83 11.65 14.59
N SER A 135 31.83 10.95 14.06
CA SER A 135 32.64 9.94 14.75
C SER A 135 33.99 10.51 15.14
#